data_AF-A0ABD0PIC2-F1
#
_entry.id   AF-A0ABD0PIC2-F1
#
_cell.length_a   1.000
_cell.length_b   1.000
_cell.length_c   1.000
_cell.angle_alpha   90.00
_cell.angle_beta   90.00
_cell.angle_gamma   90.00
#
_symmetry.space_group_name_H-M   'P 1'
#
loop_
_entity.id
_entity.type
_entity.pdbx_description
1 polymer ?
#
loop_
_entity_poly.entity_id
_entity_poly.type
_entity_poly.pdbx_seq_one_letter_code
_entity_poly.pdbx_strand_id
1 'polypeptide(L)' 'VDFVLLGGDLFHDNKPSRKTMHCCMEVMRKYCMGDRPIIFEILSDQAVNFSHS' A
#
# COMPACT_ATOMS: atom_id res chain seq x y z
N VAL A 1 6.68 11.10 5.65
CA VAL A 1 7.22 10.76 4.31
C VAL A 1 6.15 11.02 3.29
N ASP A 2 6.53 11.26 2.03
CA ASP A 2 5.56 11.52 0.97
C ASP A 2 4.91 10.23 0.46
N PHE A 3 5.69 9.16 0.33
CA PHE A 3 5.21 7.80 0.08
C PHE A 3 6.17 6.76 0.68
N VAL A 4 5.78 5.48 0.63
CA VAL A 4 6.59 4.32 1.03
C VAL A 4 6.79 3.43 -0.18
N LEU A 5 8.04 3.02 -0.46
CA LEU A 5 8.39 2.08 -1.52
C LEU A 5 8.86 0.76 -0.90
N LEU A 6 8.21 -0.34 -1.26
CA LEU A 6 8.54 -1.68 -0.77
C LEU A 6 9.36 -2.44 -1.81
N GLY A 7 10.48 -3.03 -1.37
CA GLY A 7 11.44 -3.71 -2.25
C GLY A 7 11.20 -5.20 -2.49
N GLY A 8 10.09 -5.76 -2.01
CA GLY A 8 9.82 -7.21 -2.03
C GLY A 8 9.61 -7.78 -0.62
N ASP A 9 9.27 -9.07 -0.55
CA ASP A 9 9.11 -9.85 0.69
C ASP A 9 8.30 -9.18 1.82
N LEU A 10 7.20 -8.49 1.45
CA LEU A 10 6.27 -7.89 2.43
C LEU A 10 5.70 -8.95 3.39
N PHE A 11 5.52 -10.17 2.89
CA PHE A 11 5.14 -11.34 3.68
C PHE A 11 6.19 -12.43 3.51
N HIS A 12 6.44 -13.16 4.61
CA HIS A 12 7.31 -14.34 4.57
C HIS A 12 6.69 -15.49 3.77
N ASP A 13 5.39 -15.73 3.98
CA ASP A 13 4.64 -16.76 3.27
C ASP A 13 3.95 -16.20 2.03
N ASN A 14 3.95 -16.95 0.93
CA ASN A 14 3.19 -16.61 -0.29
C ASN A 14 1.66 -16.56 -0.05
N LYS A 15 1.18 -17.29 0.96
CA LYS A 15 -0.19 -17.31 1.43
C LYS A 15 -0.19 -16.98 2.92
N PRO A 16 -0.07 -15.70 3.29
CA PRO A 16 0.02 -15.30 4.68
C PRO A 16 -1.24 -15.70 5.45
N SER A 17 -1.09 -15.95 6.75
CA SER A 17 -2.23 -16.26 7.61
C SER A 17 -3.23 -15.10 7.65
N ARG A 18 -4.51 -15.40 7.93
CA ARG A 18 -5.54 -14.35 8.12
C ARG A 18 -5.13 -13.33 9.17
N LYS A 19 -4.48 -13.78 10.25
CA LYS A 19 -3.98 -12.90 11.32
C LYS A 19 -2.89 -11.96 10.80
N THR A 20 -1.92 -12.48 10.05
CA THR A 20 -0.82 -11.69 9.48
C THR A 20 -1.36 -10.63 8.52
N MET A 21 -2.30 -11.02 7.65
CA MET A 21 -2.93 -10.11 6.70
C MET A 21 -3.72 -9.01 7.43
N HIS A 22 -4.53 -9.37 8.43
CA HIS A 22 -5.32 -8.41 9.19
C HIS A 22 -4.43 -7.42 9.96
N CYS A 23 -3.39 -7.90 10.63
CA CYS A 23 -2.42 -7.06 11.33
C CYS A 23 -1.72 -6.07 10.38
N CYS A 24 -1.32 -6.54 9.19
CA CYS A 24 -0.70 -5.68 8.17
C CYS A 24 -1.68 -4.57 7.73
N MET A 25 -2.93 -4.92 7.46
CA MET A 25 -3.98 -3.96 7.09
C MET A 25 -4.27 -2.95 8.22
N GLU A 26 -4.29 -3.39 9.49
CA GLU A 26 -4.46 -2.50 10.64
C GLU A 26 -3.34 -1.48 10.74
N VAL A 27 -2.08 -1.90 10.58
CA VAL A 27 -0.92 -1.00 10.62
C VAL A 27 -0.97 -0.01 9.46
N MET A 28 -1.25 -0.46 8.24
CA MET A 28 -1.39 0.42 7.08
C MET A 28 -2.51 1.44 7.29
N ARG A 29 -3.68 1.01 7.78
CA ARG A 29 -4.80 1.91 8.07
C ARG A 29 -4.44 2.94 9.13
N LYS A 30 -3.73 2.53 10.18
CA LYS A 30 -3.36 3.40 11.31
C LYS A 30 -2.38 4.49 10.92
N TYR A 31 -1.43 4.21 10.03
CA TYR A 31 -0.32 5.11 9.76
C TYR A 31 -0.33 5.75 8.37
N CYS A 32 -1.07 5.20 7.41
CA CYS A 32 -1.12 5.72 6.03
C CYS A 32 -2.43 6.47 5.71
N MET A 33 -3.41 6.48 6.61
CA MET A 33 -4.66 7.24 6.43
C MET A 33 -4.71 8.40 7.43
N GLY A 34 -4.86 9.62 6.92
CA GLY A 34 -4.96 10.84 7.72
C GLY A 34 -5.28 12.04 6.86
N ASP A 35 -5.40 13.22 7.48
CA ASP A 35 -5.93 14.42 6.82
C ASP A 35 -4.91 15.16 5.97
N ARG A 36 -3.63 14.77 6.02
CA ARG A 36 -2.59 15.41 5.22
C ARG A 36 -2.79 15.03 3.74
N PRO A 37 -2.96 16.02 2.83
CA PRO A 37 -3.09 15.73 1.42
C PRO A 37 -1.81 15.12 0.85
N ILE A 38 -1.94 14.30 -0.19
CA ILE A 38 -0.81 13.80 -0.98
C ILE A 38 -0.27 14.95 -1.84
N ILE A 39 1.04 15.20 -1.75
CA ILE A 39 1.69 16.38 -2.35
C ILE A 39 2.46 16.07 -3.64
N PHE A 40 2.14 14.96 -4.30
CA PHE A 40 2.72 14.57 -5.58
C PHE A 40 1.63 14.05 -6.52
N GLU A 41 1.95 14.03 -7.82
CA GLU A 41 1.06 13.54 -8.87
C GLU A 41 1.67 12.34 -9.60
N ILE A 42 0.82 11.50 -10.18
CA ILE A 42 1.22 10.37 -11.02
C ILE A 42 0.92 10.73 -12.48
N LEU A 43 1.97 10.95 -13.28
CA LEU A 43 1.85 11.36 -14.68
C LEU A 43 1.76 10.20 -15.67
N SER A 44 2.07 8.98 -15.24
CA SER A 44 1.99 7.78 -16.09
C SER A 44 0.54 7.43 -16.42
N ASP A 45 0.34 6.68 -17.50
CA ASP A 45 -0.99 6.16 -17.85
C ASP A 45 -1.54 5.28 -16.71
N GLN A 46 -2.65 5.72 -16.13
CA GLN A 46 -3.28 5.01 -15.01
C GLN A 46 -3.92 3.70 -15.48
N ALA A 47 -4.38 3.58 -16.74
CA ALA A 47 -4.99 2.35 -17.25
C ALA A 47 -3.99 1.19 -17.32
N VAL A 48 -2.70 1.48 -17.50
CA VAL A 48 -1.62 0.49 -17.47
C VAL A 48 -1.36 0.02 -16.04
N ASN A 49 -1.45 0.92 -15.06
CA ASN A 49 -1.03 0.66 -13.68
C ASN A 49 -2.19 0.20 -12.77
N PHE A 50 -3.43 0.55 -13.11
CA PHE A 50 -4.63 0.40 -12.29
C PHE A 50 -5.79 -0.20 -13.10
N SER A 51 -5.60 -1.42 -13.60
CA SER A 51 -6.55 -2.11 -14.50
C SER A 51 -7.91 -2.46 -13.89
N HIS A 52 -8.09 -2.28 -12.58
CA HIS A 52 -9.30 -2.63 -11.84
C HIS A 52 -9.92 -1.42 -11.12
N SER A 53 -9.55 -0.20 -11.53
CA SER A 53 -10.05 1.07 -10.95
C SER A 53 -11.20 1.66 -11.75
#